data_AF-A0A7S3HIH4-F1
#
_entry.id   AF-A0A7S3HIH4-F1
#
_cell.length_a   1.000
_cell.length_b   1.000
_cell.length_c   1.000
_cell.angle_alpha   90.00
_cell.angle_beta   90.00
_cell.angle_gamma   90.00
#
_symmetry.space_group_name_H-M   'P 1'
#
loop_
_entity.id
_entity.type
_entity.pdbx_description
1 polymer ?
#
loop_
_entity_poly.entity_id
_entity_poly.type
_entity_poly.pdbx_seq_one_letter_code
_entity_poly.pdbx_strand_id
1 'polypeptide(L)'
;TNLSIPQMPLHPHLFPRARAAAGRARFCCVSNPYGATVEGLQILGHSGQPVQDLLRCTRHTSPLHALDACLHAMHLAPTAPDTLPAQPFHGMDPLVVSSVPHVLFSGGHDRAAWRWKPATATGSSPSEERGTMCIC
;
A
#
# COMPACT_ATOMS: atom_id res chain seq x y z
N THR A 1 13.12 -13.76 5.61
CA THR A 1 12.16 -12.72 5.16
C THR A 1 12.88 -11.39 5.22
N ASN A 2 12.79 -10.58 4.16
CA ASN A 2 13.43 -9.25 4.14
C ASN A 2 12.65 -8.31 5.08
N LEU A 3 13.35 -7.58 5.94
CA LEU A 3 12.75 -6.55 6.81
C LEU A 3 12.54 -5.23 6.07
N SER A 4 13.33 -4.98 5.03
CA SER A 4 13.32 -3.73 4.28
C SER A 4 12.18 -3.67 3.25
N ILE A 5 11.66 -2.47 3.04
CA ILE A 5 10.67 -2.15 2.01
C ILE A 5 11.35 -1.66 0.72
N PRO A 6 10.84 -2.01 -0.48
CA PRO A 6 9.85 -3.05 -0.77
C PRO A 6 10.39 -4.46 -0.53
N GLN A 7 9.49 -5.35 -0.13
CA GLN A 7 9.75 -6.76 0.09
C GLN A 7 9.45 -7.55 -1.19
N MET A 8 10.39 -8.43 -1.54
CA MET A 8 10.25 -9.37 -2.65
C MET A 8 9.13 -10.39 -2.36
N PRO A 9 8.42 -10.86 -3.41
CA PRO A 9 7.46 -11.93 -3.27
C PRO A 9 8.06 -13.17 -2.62
N LEU A 10 7.26 -13.85 -1.80
CA LEU A 10 7.65 -15.12 -1.22
C LEU A 10 7.86 -16.18 -2.31
N HIS A 11 8.88 -17.01 -2.14
CA HIS A 11 9.20 -18.03 -3.13
C HIS A 11 8.05 -19.06 -3.23
N PRO A 12 7.50 -19.35 -4.42
CA PRO A 12 6.31 -20.20 -4.55
C PRO A 12 6.46 -21.63 -4.01
N HIS A 13 7.70 -22.14 -3.87
CA HIS A 13 7.94 -23.46 -3.28
C HIS A 13 7.63 -23.53 -1.79
N LEU A 14 7.46 -22.39 -1.10
CA LEU A 14 6.96 -22.34 0.27
C LEU A 14 5.49 -22.77 0.36
N PHE A 15 4.75 -22.78 -0.75
CA PHE A 15 3.31 -23.03 -0.79
C PHE A 15 2.93 -24.19 -1.73
N PRO A 16 3.47 -25.42 -1.54
CA PRO A 16 3.24 -26.53 -2.46
C PRO A 16 1.74 -26.91 -2.55
N ARG A 17 1.02 -26.88 -1.42
CA ARG A 17 -0.42 -27.19 -1.36
C ARG A 17 -1.27 -26.16 -2.09
N ALA A 18 -1.03 -24.87 -1.86
CA ALA A 18 -1.75 -23.80 -2.54
C ALA A 18 -1.53 -23.85 -4.07
N ARG A 19 -0.28 -24.10 -4.49
CA ARG A 19 0.06 -24.27 -5.91
C ARG A 19 -0.62 -25.48 -6.54
N ALA A 20 -0.71 -26.60 -5.83
CA ALA A 20 -1.38 -27.79 -6.33
C ALA A 20 -2.89 -27.58 -6.47
N ALA A 21 -3.52 -26.90 -5.51
CA ALA A 21 -4.97 -26.67 -5.52
C ALA A 21 -5.42 -25.58 -6.53
N ALA A 22 -4.73 -24.46 -6.58
CA ALA A 22 -5.14 -23.30 -7.37
C ALA A 22 -4.45 -23.24 -8.75
N GLY A 23 -3.34 -23.94 -8.93
CA GLY A 23 -2.47 -23.81 -10.09
C GLY A 23 -1.71 -22.47 -10.10
N ARG A 24 -0.81 -22.32 -11.08
CA ARG A 24 0.03 -21.10 -11.21
C ARG A 24 -0.77 -19.85 -11.61
N ALA A 25 -1.97 -20.01 -12.17
CA ALA A 25 -2.78 -18.91 -12.66
C ALA A 25 -3.65 -18.23 -11.59
N ARG A 26 -3.96 -18.92 -10.48
CA ARG A 26 -4.87 -18.41 -9.44
C ARG A 26 -4.20 -18.13 -8.11
N PHE A 27 -3.00 -18.67 -7.88
CA PHE A 27 -2.18 -18.37 -6.71
C PHE A 27 -0.88 -17.68 -7.13
N CYS A 28 -0.76 -16.42 -6.74
CA CYS A 28 0.38 -15.57 -7.05
C CYS A 28 0.99 -15.05 -5.75
N CYS A 29 2.27 -15.32 -5.53
CA CYS A 29 3.04 -14.58 -4.52
C CYS A 29 3.35 -13.19 -5.09
N VAL A 30 3.02 -12.14 -4.34
CA VAL A 30 3.22 -10.74 -4.75
C VAL A 30 4.16 -10.01 -3.80
N SER A 31 4.64 -8.84 -4.21
CA SER A 31 5.50 -7.97 -3.40
C SER A 31 4.72 -7.28 -2.29
N ASN A 32 5.44 -6.64 -1.37
CA ASN A 32 4.88 -5.66 -0.44
C ASN A 32 5.74 -4.38 -0.50
N PRO A 33 5.23 -3.22 -0.92
CA PRO A 33 3.85 -2.93 -1.30
C PRO A 33 3.35 -3.68 -2.55
N TYR A 34 2.03 -3.69 -2.75
CA TYR A 34 1.35 -4.32 -3.88
C TYR A 34 0.37 -3.35 -4.55
N GLY A 35 0.38 -3.33 -5.88
CA GLY A 35 -0.55 -2.58 -6.72
C GLY A 35 -1.18 -3.48 -7.78
N ALA A 36 -2.47 -3.29 -8.03
CA ALA A 36 -3.21 -4.03 -9.06
C ALA A 36 -4.41 -3.24 -9.58
N THR A 37 -4.87 -3.60 -10.78
CA THR A 37 -6.14 -3.12 -11.32
C THR A 37 -7.17 -4.26 -11.28
N VAL A 38 -8.31 -4.02 -10.67
CA VAL A 38 -9.43 -4.98 -10.60
C VAL A 38 -10.68 -4.29 -11.12
N GLU A 39 -11.26 -4.80 -12.21
CA GLU A 39 -12.47 -4.21 -12.83
C GLU A 39 -12.33 -2.69 -13.09
N GLY A 40 -11.14 -2.26 -13.52
CA GLY A 40 -10.82 -0.85 -13.78
C GLY A 40 -10.47 -0.01 -12.54
N LEU A 41 -10.57 -0.56 -11.32
CA LEU A 41 -10.21 0.10 -10.08
C LEU A 41 -8.73 -0.13 -9.75
N GLN A 42 -7.99 0.97 -9.56
CA GLN A 42 -6.61 0.94 -9.09
C GLN A 42 -6.57 0.73 -7.58
N ILE A 43 -6.02 -0.40 -7.17
CA ILE A 43 -5.85 -0.80 -5.77
C ILE A 43 -4.36 -0.77 -5.46
N LEU A 44 -3.99 -0.09 -4.39
CA LEU A 44 -2.62 0.02 -3.90
C LEU A 44 -2.61 -0.21 -2.38
N GLY A 45 -1.60 -0.90 -1.87
CA GLY A 45 -1.48 -1.03 -0.43
C GLY A 45 -0.27 -1.82 0.03
N HIS A 46 -0.15 -1.94 1.35
CA HIS A 46 0.99 -2.59 1.99
C HIS A 46 0.58 -3.30 3.29
N SER A 47 1.49 -4.09 3.87
CA SER A 47 1.23 -4.96 5.03
C SER A 47 1.32 -4.25 6.40
N GLY A 48 1.03 -2.94 6.46
CA GLY A 48 0.96 -2.20 7.72
C GLY A 48 2.24 -1.56 8.24
N GLN A 49 3.43 -2.06 7.88
CA GLN A 49 4.69 -1.61 8.48
C GLN A 49 4.91 -0.08 8.37
N PRO A 50 4.72 0.55 7.18
CA PRO A 50 4.75 2.02 7.06
C PRO A 50 3.81 2.78 7.99
N VAL A 51 2.57 2.31 8.18
CA VAL A 51 1.59 2.99 9.04
C VAL A 51 1.95 2.82 10.51
N GLN A 52 2.38 1.63 10.92
CA GLN A 52 2.87 1.40 12.27
C GLN A 52 4.10 2.26 12.58
N ASP A 53 5.00 2.40 11.61
CA ASP A 53 6.17 3.25 11.75
C ASP A 53 5.78 4.74 11.89
N LEU A 54 4.90 5.22 11.02
CA LEU A 54 4.39 6.58 11.07
C LEU A 54 3.70 6.89 12.41
N LEU A 55 2.95 5.95 12.98
CA LEU A 55 2.32 6.10 14.30
C LEU A 55 3.35 6.23 15.44
N ARG A 56 4.52 5.61 15.32
CA ARG A 56 5.61 5.75 16.31
C ARG A 56 6.29 7.11 16.21
N CYS A 57 6.30 7.71 15.03
CA CYS A 57 7.02 8.95 14.73
C CYS A 57 6.13 10.21 14.79
N THR A 58 4.81 10.06 14.91
CA THR A 58 3.85 11.18 14.83
C THR A 58 2.82 11.13 15.95
N ARG A 59 1.94 12.15 16.00
CA ARG A 59 0.81 12.22 16.95
C ARG A 59 -0.49 11.65 16.37
N HIS A 60 -0.42 10.90 15.27
CA HIS A 60 -1.62 10.27 14.72
C HIS A 60 -2.20 9.27 15.72
N THR A 61 -3.52 9.32 15.92
CA THR A 61 -4.20 8.52 16.95
C THR A 61 -4.77 7.21 16.41
N SER A 62 -4.72 6.99 15.10
CA SER A 62 -5.25 5.78 14.47
C SER A 62 -4.50 5.41 13.18
N PRO A 63 -4.42 4.10 12.84
CA PRO A 63 -3.87 3.65 11.56
C PRO A 63 -4.52 4.32 10.35
N LEU A 64 -5.83 4.56 10.41
CA LEU A 64 -6.57 5.21 9.33
C LEU A 64 -6.15 6.67 9.12
N HIS A 65 -5.85 7.41 10.20
CA HIS A 65 -5.31 8.77 10.09
C HIS A 65 -3.89 8.80 9.54
N ALA A 66 -3.06 7.84 9.92
CA ALA A 66 -1.72 7.69 9.37
C ALA A 66 -1.77 7.30 7.88
N LEU A 67 -2.67 6.39 7.49
CA LEU A 67 -2.87 6.03 6.08
C LEU A 67 -3.39 7.22 5.26
N ASP A 68 -4.32 8.00 5.81
CA ASP A 68 -4.75 9.26 5.20
C ASP A 68 -3.54 10.19 4.99
N ALA A 69 -2.66 10.34 5.97
CA ALA A 69 -1.46 11.18 5.81
C ALA A 69 -0.54 10.67 4.68
N CYS A 70 -0.34 9.36 4.55
CA CYS A 70 0.39 8.77 3.42
C CYS A 70 -0.26 9.11 2.06
N LEU A 71 -1.60 9.05 1.97
CA LEU A 71 -2.33 9.44 0.76
C LEU A 71 -2.11 10.92 0.40
N HIS A 72 -2.23 11.83 1.38
CA HIS A 72 -2.01 13.26 1.11
C HIS A 72 -0.56 13.57 0.73
N ALA A 73 0.40 12.83 1.30
CA ALA A 73 1.81 12.94 0.96
C ALA A 73 2.16 12.30 -0.41
N MET A 74 1.22 11.57 -1.02
CA MET A 74 1.47 10.74 -2.21
C MET A 74 2.69 9.84 -2.02
N HIS A 75 2.84 9.26 -0.83
CA HIS A 75 3.99 8.44 -0.46
C HIS A 75 3.60 7.32 0.51
N LEU A 76 3.91 6.06 0.18
CA LEU A 76 3.47 4.89 0.95
C LEU A 76 4.17 4.77 2.31
N ALA A 77 5.44 5.17 2.39
CA ALA A 77 6.24 5.08 3.61
C ALA A 77 7.12 6.31 3.80
N PRO A 78 6.55 7.48 4.16
CA PRO A 78 7.28 8.76 4.20
C PRO A 78 8.40 8.80 5.24
N THR A 79 8.43 7.84 6.16
CA THR A 79 9.47 7.70 7.18
C THR A 79 10.61 6.76 6.76
N ALA A 80 10.52 6.15 5.58
CA ALA A 80 11.63 5.41 4.99
C ALA A 80 12.58 6.39 4.26
N PRO A 81 13.91 6.19 4.31
CA PRO A 81 14.63 5.13 5.01
C PRO A 81 14.96 5.43 6.49
N ASP A 82 14.58 6.60 7.02
CA ASP A 82 15.07 7.12 8.30
C ASP A 82 14.71 6.26 9.52
N THR A 83 13.43 5.83 9.64
CA THR A 83 12.96 4.99 10.75
C THR A 83 12.41 3.65 10.29
N LEU A 84 11.97 3.56 9.03
CA LEU A 84 11.60 2.28 8.40
C LEU A 84 12.72 1.83 7.46
N PRO A 85 13.30 0.62 7.65
CA PRO A 85 14.31 0.10 6.74
C PRO A 85 13.78 0.02 5.31
N ALA A 86 14.50 0.66 4.38
CA ALA A 86 14.25 0.54 2.95
C ALA A 86 15.53 0.16 2.23
N GLN A 87 15.38 -0.57 1.13
CA GLN A 87 16.52 -0.89 0.28
C GLN A 87 16.97 0.38 -0.47
N PRO A 88 18.26 0.60 -0.72
CA PRO A 88 18.68 1.75 -1.52
C PRO A 88 18.18 1.59 -2.97
N PHE A 89 17.60 2.66 -3.52
CA PHE A 89 17.17 2.75 -4.93
C PHE A 89 18.00 3.81 -5.66
N HIS A 90 18.33 3.51 -6.92
CA HIS A 90 18.94 4.48 -7.82
C HIS A 90 17.86 5.04 -8.75
N GLY A 91 17.75 6.37 -8.83
CA GLY A 91 16.75 7.04 -9.67
C GLY A 91 15.49 7.41 -8.90
N MET A 92 14.35 6.79 -9.26
CA MET A 92 13.04 7.09 -8.69
C MET A 92 12.74 6.24 -7.46
N ASP A 93 12.17 6.86 -6.43
CA ASP A 93 11.71 6.15 -5.24
C ASP A 93 10.45 5.31 -5.55
N PRO A 94 10.47 3.98 -5.37
CA PRO A 94 9.32 3.11 -5.65
C PRO A 94 8.15 3.29 -4.68
N LEU A 95 8.32 4.05 -3.58
CA LEU A 95 7.30 4.30 -2.57
C LEU A 95 6.51 5.58 -2.84
N VAL A 96 6.96 6.39 -3.80
CA VAL A 96 6.20 7.52 -4.33
C VAL A 96 5.00 7.01 -5.13
N VAL A 97 3.83 7.53 -4.80
CA VAL A 97 2.57 7.21 -5.47
C VAL A 97 2.44 8.10 -6.70
N SER A 98 2.48 7.51 -7.90
CA SER A 98 2.46 8.28 -9.15
C SER A 98 1.07 8.79 -9.54
N SER A 99 0.02 8.11 -9.13
CA SER A 99 -1.38 8.48 -9.39
C SER A 99 -2.25 8.13 -8.20
N VAL A 100 -3.28 8.94 -7.95
CA VAL A 100 -4.19 8.74 -6.82
C VAL A 100 -4.92 7.41 -7.00
N PRO A 101 -4.77 6.43 -6.08
CA PRO A 101 -5.44 5.13 -6.21
C PRO A 101 -6.93 5.26 -5.87
N HIS A 102 -7.75 4.37 -6.43
CA HIS A 102 -9.17 4.28 -6.08
C HIS A 102 -9.35 3.62 -4.71
N VAL A 103 -8.45 2.70 -4.36
CA VAL A 103 -8.40 2.06 -3.05
C VAL A 103 -6.95 2.10 -2.56
N LEU A 104 -6.74 2.71 -1.41
CA LEU A 104 -5.49 2.63 -0.66
C LEU A 104 -5.72 1.78 0.59
N PHE A 105 -4.97 0.69 0.77
CA PHE A 105 -5.13 -0.17 1.93
C PHE A 105 -3.83 -0.38 2.72
N SER A 106 -3.99 -0.63 4.01
CA SER A 106 -2.92 -0.98 4.94
C SER A 106 -3.37 -2.19 5.76
N GLY A 107 -2.68 -3.32 5.67
CA GLY A 107 -3.02 -4.52 6.45
C GLY A 107 -2.33 -4.56 7.82
N GLY A 108 -2.60 -5.61 8.61
CA GLY A 108 -1.83 -5.89 9.84
C GLY A 108 -2.18 -5.01 11.05
N HIS A 109 -3.39 -4.47 11.10
CA HIS A 109 -3.92 -3.69 12.23
C HIS A 109 -4.89 -4.51 13.08
N ASP A 110 -5.05 -4.16 14.36
CA ASP A 110 -5.89 -4.93 15.31
C ASP A 110 -7.40 -4.85 15.01
N ARG A 111 -7.83 -3.78 14.33
CA ARG A 111 -9.24 -3.52 14.04
C ARG A 111 -9.39 -2.94 12.63
N ALA A 112 -10.38 -3.44 11.91
CA ALA A 112 -10.76 -2.89 10.62
C ALA A 112 -11.31 -1.46 10.77
N ALA A 113 -10.88 -0.56 9.89
CA ALA A 113 -11.36 0.80 9.79
C ALA A 113 -11.28 1.27 8.34
N TRP A 114 -12.23 2.09 7.89
CA TRP A 114 -12.23 2.59 6.51
C TRP A 114 -12.82 3.99 6.43
N ARG A 115 -12.45 4.72 5.38
CA ARG A 115 -12.96 6.07 5.10
C ARG A 115 -12.91 6.36 3.61
N TRP A 116 -14.03 6.87 3.09
CA TRP A 116 -14.08 7.45 1.76
C TRP A 116 -13.53 8.88 1.77
N LYS A 117 -12.62 9.17 0.84
CA LYS A 117 -12.04 10.49 0.60
C LYS A 117 -12.52 10.97 -0.77
N PRO A 118 -13.34 12.03 -0.86
CA PRO A 118 -13.77 12.55 -2.15
C PRO A 118 -12.57 13.08 -2.93
N ALA A 119 -12.63 13.01 -4.27
CA ALA A 119 -11.62 13.61 -5.12
C ALA A 119 -11.55 15.12 -4.81
N THR A 120 -10.34 15.63 -4.58
CA THR A 120 -10.13 17.08 -4.51
C THR A 120 -10.34 17.64 -5.90
N ALA A 121 -11.28 18.59 -6.04
CA ALA A 121 -11.63 19.25 -7.30
C ALA A 121 -10.49 20.17 -7.78
N THR A 122 -9.36 19.59 -8.18
CA THR A 122 -8.29 20.27 -8.90
C THR A 122 -8.41 19.82 -10.34
N GLY A 123 -8.98 20.71 -11.16
CA GLY A 123 -9.51 20.44 -12.49
C GLY A 123 -8.58 19.71 -13.45
N SER A 124 -8.87 18.43 -13.64
CA SER A 124 -8.57 17.67 -14.86
C SER A 124 -9.48 16.43 -14.91
N SER A 125 -9.82 16.01 -16.14
CA SER A 125 -10.45 14.75 -16.58
C SER A 125 -11.71 14.18 -15.85
N PRO A 126 -12.78 13.80 -16.57
CA PRO A 126 -13.96 13.13 -15.98
C PRO A 126 -13.69 11.74 -15.36
N SER A 127 -12.51 11.16 -15.57
CA SER A 127 -12.05 9.94 -14.87
C SER A 127 -11.45 10.20 -13.48
N GLU A 128 -11.08 11.45 -13.17
CA GLU A 128 -10.45 11.86 -11.91
C GLU A 128 -11.46 12.32 -10.84
N GLU A 129 -12.76 12.29 -11.14
CA GLU A 129 -13.83 12.59 -10.17
C GLU A 129 -14.06 11.48 -9.12
N ARG A 130 -13.34 10.36 -9.23
CA ARG A 130 -13.48 9.22 -8.33
C ARG A 130 -12.57 9.41 -7.12
N GLY A 131 -13.18 9.47 -5.94
CA GLY A 131 -12.46 9.52 -4.67
C GLY A 131 -11.66 8.25 -4.37
N THR A 132 -10.95 8.28 -3.25
CA THR A 132 -10.16 7.15 -2.75
C THR A 132 -10.83 6.53 -1.53
N MET A 133 -10.97 5.21 -1.52
CA MET A 133 -11.31 4.45 -0.32
C MET A 133 -10.03 4.10 0.44
N CYS A 134 -9.87 4.63 1.65
CA CYS A 134 -8.80 4.23 2.58
C CYS A 134 -9.29 3.08 3.46
N ILE A 135 -8.51 2.01 3.58
CA ILE A 135 -8.84 0.81 4.37
C ILE A 135 -7.65 0.41 5.25
N CYS A 136 -7.89 0.21 6.55
CA CYS A 136 -6.95 -0.34 7.52
C CYS A 136 -7.55 -1.59 8.18
#